data_AF-A0A0B2A8M0-F1
#
_entry.id   AF-A0A0B2A8M0-F1
#
_cell.length_a   1.000
_cell.length_b   1.000
_cell.length_c   1.000
_cell.angle_alpha   90.00
_cell.angle_beta   90.00
_cell.angle_gamma   90.00
#
_symmetry.space_group_name_H-M   'P 1'
#
loop_
_entity.id
_entity.type
_entity.pdbx_description
1 polymer ?
#
loop_
_entity_poly.entity_id
_entity_poly.type
_entity_poly.pdbx_seq_one_letter_code
_entity_poly.pdbx_strand_id
1 'polypeptide(L)'
;MTSPVPTAPTRWLPALLHSAGMARAFTLAAFAAVLSANAIQWLAGTVTYVTIIVGLCVIGVGMLVARRQEIRFLHLVPISLILFVGWCAISVFWSASPSDTVIGTISQVGIALLAIVVGHVRDTLQTARALGDVMRWLLSISLGLEIVVGILMPHPLHLFGIDGNIAQFGPIEGIFGSRNMLGFVAVLALVTFFIEWRSASVSPRLAGFSVVVAGLLAVFSRSPVVLVLAAAVGLAAGALTLVRRVRPRDRAPVQWVLGVIVLLGVIAAYLLRHQIIRAAGSEFSIRANLWRVLAPYVRTYPVQGWGWFGPWPLEQYPFQSINYSIDRSYTTSLNGYADLLLQVGWVGVVLFAALAGVALVRSWLVASQRGSIVYAWVPMILVTILTNSVFESVALFGAGWMILVVCAVRAGQTRSWRERLASPEPDEGLPHRT
;
A
#
# COMPACT_ATOMS: atom_id res chain seq x y z
N MET A 1 47.46 -28.77 -32.92
CA MET A 1 47.19 -27.57 -32.11
C MET A 1 45.69 -27.54 -31.83
N THR A 2 45.33 -27.85 -30.59
CA THR A 2 43.95 -27.99 -30.12
C THR A 2 43.25 -26.63 -30.11
N SER A 3 42.21 -26.49 -30.90
CA SER A 3 41.26 -25.39 -30.81
C SER A 3 40.67 -25.33 -29.38
N PRO A 4 40.62 -24.17 -28.72
CA PRO A 4 40.03 -24.07 -27.41
C PRO A 4 38.52 -24.34 -27.53
N VAL A 5 38.03 -25.28 -26.72
CA VAL A 5 36.60 -25.53 -26.53
C VAL A 5 35.94 -24.24 -26.03
N PRO A 6 34.86 -23.73 -26.65
CA PRO A 6 34.12 -22.61 -26.10
C PRO A 6 33.41 -23.07 -24.82
N THR A 7 33.90 -22.62 -23.67
CA THR A 7 33.19 -22.77 -22.40
C THR A 7 31.95 -21.86 -22.42
N ALA A 8 30.77 -22.41 -22.67
CA ALA A 8 29.49 -21.80 -22.32
C ALA A 8 29.01 -22.35 -20.96
N PRO A 9 28.12 -21.70 -20.18
CA PRO A 9 27.78 -20.29 -20.05
C PRO A 9 27.85 -19.87 -18.55
N THR A 10 28.74 -18.97 -18.13
CA THR A 10 28.69 -18.42 -16.75
C THR A 10 27.88 -17.11 -16.65
N ARG A 11 27.36 -16.60 -17.79
CA ARG A 11 26.64 -15.32 -17.88
C ARG A 11 25.11 -15.44 -17.94
N TRP A 12 24.54 -16.65 -17.94
CA TRP A 12 23.09 -16.84 -18.12
C TRP A 12 22.27 -16.34 -16.91
N LEU A 13 22.73 -16.60 -15.69
CA LEU A 13 22.08 -16.16 -14.44
C LEU A 13 22.02 -14.64 -14.33
N PRO A 14 23.14 -13.89 -14.48
CA PRO A 14 23.09 -12.44 -14.54
C PRO A 14 22.20 -11.92 -15.68
N ALA A 15 22.31 -12.48 -16.89
CA ALA A 15 21.49 -12.07 -18.02
C ALA A 15 19.98 -12.24 -17.77
N LEU A 16 19.59 -13.35 -17.13
CA LEU A 16 18.21 -13.64 -16.76
C LEU A 16 17.70 -12.64 -15.70
N LEU A 17 18.51 -12.33 -14.69
CA LEU A 17 18.19 -11.34 -13.65
C LEU A 17 18.11 -9.89 -14.20
N HIS A 18 18.86 -9.58 -15.25
CA HIS A 18 18.75 -8.31 -15.98
C HIS A 18 17.56 -8.27 -16.97
N SER A 19 16.93 -9.40 -17.29
CA SER A 19 15.89 -9.45 -18.32
C SER A 19 14.60 -8.71 -17.91
N ALA A 20 13.95 -8.07 -18.89
CA ALA A 20 12.64 -7.45 -18.71
C ALA A 20 11.52 -8.48 -18.43
N GLY A 21 11.70 -9.73 -18.89
CA GLY A 21 10.81 -10.85 -18.60
C GLY A 21 10.82 -11.21 -17.12
N MET A 22 12.01 -11.37 -16.52
CA MET A 22 12.17 -11.64 -15.10
C MET A 22 11.62 -10.52 -14.23
N ALA A 23 11.91 -9.27 -14.59
CA ALA A 23 11.34 -8.07 -13.99
C ALA A 23 9.80 -8.11 -13.91
N ARG A 24 9.15 -8.49 -15.02
CA ARG A 24 7.69 -8.63 -15.09
C ARG A 24 7.19 -9.78 -14.23
N ALA A 25 7.80 -10.97 -14.35
CA ALA A 25 7.40 -12.16 -13.60
C ALA A 25 7.53 -11.94 -12.10
N PHE A 26 8.65 -11.39 -11.65
CA PHE A 26 8.89 -11.02 -10.25
C PHE A 26 7.82 -10.04 -9.73
N THR A 27 7.50 -9.00 -10.48
CA THR A 27 6.52 -7.99 -10.06
C THR A 27 5.12 -8.59 -9.90
N LEU A 28 4.70 -9.42 -10.86
CA LEU A 28 3.41 -10.12 -10.79
C LEU A 28 3.38 -11.09 -9.61
N ALA A 29 4.44 -11.89 -9.43
CA ALA A 29 4.54 -12.86 -8.34
C ALA A 29 4.55 -12.17 -6.96
N ALA A 30 5.30 -11.07 -6.81
CA ALA A 30 5.36 -10.33 -5.55
C ALA A 30 4.01 -9.70 -5.19
N PHE A 31 3.34 -9.03 -6.14
CA PHE A 31 2.01 -8.49 -5.88
C PHE A 31 0.98 -9.59 -5.61
N ALA A 32 0.99 -10.66 -6.40
CA ALA A 32 0.07 -11.78 -6.20
C ALA A 32 0.27 -12.43 -4.82
N ALA A 33 1.51 -12.76 -4.44
CA ALA A 33 1.82 -13.40 -3.16
C ALA A 33 1.35 -12.54 -1.98
N VAL A 34 1.63 -11.23 -2.00
CA VAL A 34 1.27 -10.34 -0.89
C VAL A 34 -0.23 -10.02 -0.85
N LEU A 35 -0.89 -9.80 -2.00
CA LEU A 35 -2.33 -9.52 -2.04
C LEU A 35 -3.20 -10.75 -1.75
N SER A 36 -2.71 -11.95 -2.04
CA SER A 36 -3.39 -13.22 -1.74
C SER A 36 -2.91 -13.87 -0.44
N ALA A 37 -2.27 -13.10 0.46
CA ALA A 37 -1.70 -13.62 1.69
C ALA A 37 -2.70 -14.40 2.56
N ASN A 38 -3.96 -13.94 2.65
CA ASN A 38 -5.00 -14.66 3.40
C ASN A 38 -5.33 -16.01 2.74
N ALA A 39 -5.59 -16.01 1.43
CA ALA A 39 -5.86 -17.22 0.66
C ALA A 39 -4.72 -18.26 0.75
N ILE A 40 -3.46 -17.83 0.60
CA ILE A 40 -2.29 -18.71 0.69
C ILE A 40 -2.16 -19.29 2.09
N GLN A 41 -2.29 -18.47 3.13
CA GLN A 41 -2.19 -18.93 4.52
C GLN A 41 -3.31 -19.91 4.88
N TRP A 42 -4.53 -19.67 4.39
CA TRP A 42 -5.63 -20.59 4.60
C TRP A 42 -5.43 -21.93 3.86
N LEU A 43 -4.95 -21.88 2.61
CA LEU A 43 -4.79 -23.08 1.76
C LEU A 43 -3.57 -23.93 2.11
N ALA A 44 -2.44 -23.29 2.40
CA ALA A 44 -1.14 -23.95 2.49
C ALA A 44 -0.40 -23.62 3.79
N GLY A 45 -1.01 -22.85 4.69
CA GLY A 45 -0.44 -22.49 5.98
C GLY A 45 0.57 -21.33 5.93
N THR A 46 0.87 -20.80 7.11
CA THR A 46 1.79 -19.67 7.31
C THR A 46 3.22 -20.00 6.85
N VAL A 47 3.69 -21.23 7.06
CA VAL A 47 5.03 -21.67 6.65
C VAL A 47 5.22 -21.55 5.13
N THR A 48 4.22 -21.94 4.35
CA THR A 48 4.25 -21.82 2.88
C THR A 48 4.27 -20.36 2.46
N TYR A 49 3.43 -19.52 3.05
CA TYR A 49 3.43 -18.08 2.77
C TYR A 49 4.79 -17.44 3.06
N VAL A 50 5.37 -17.72 4.24
CA VAL A 50 6.71 -17.23 4.62
C VAL A 50 7.77 -17.71 3.63
N THR A 51 7.73 -18.98 3.22
CA THR A 51 8.67 -19.56 2.25
C THR A 51 8.59 -18.85 0.90
N ILE A 52 7.39 -18.55 0.40
CA ILE A 52 7.17 -17.79 -0.83
C ILE A 52 7.79 -16.39 -0.71
N ILE A 53 7.51 -15.67 0.38
CA ILE A 53 8.03 -14.32 0.59
C ILE A 53 9.55 -14.33 0.70
N VAL A 54 10.14 -15.26 1.46
CA VAL A 54 11.60 -15.39 1.59
C VAL A 54 12.24 -15.73 0.23
N GLY A 55 11.67 -16.67 -0.53
CA GLY A 55 12.15 -17.01 -1.87
C GLY A 55 12.12 -15.81 -2.82
N LEU A 56 11.03 -15.03 -2.80
CA LEU A 56 10.94 -13.78 -3.56
C LEU A 56 11.97 -12.75 -3.07
N CYS A 57 12.20 -12.61 -1.77
CA CYS A 57 13.23 -11.72 -1.24
C CYS A 57 14.63 -12.12 -1.75
N VAL A 58 14.97 -13.41 -1.74
CA VAL A 58 16.25 -13.92 -2.27
C VAL A 58 16.41 -13.60 -3.75
N ILE A 59 15.37 -13.85 -4.56
CA ILE A 59 15.37 -13.50 -5.99
C ILE A 59 15.52 -11.99 -6.17
N GLY A 60 14.78 -11.19 -5.41
CA GLY A 60 14.81 -9.74 -5.45
C GLY A 60 16.18 -9.16 -5.10
N VAL A 61 16.85 -9.69 -4.07
CA VAL A 61 18.24 -9.33 -3.75
C VAL A 61 19.17 -9.71 -4.90
N GLY A 62 19.02 -10.92 -5.47
CA GLY A 62 19.78 -11.34 -6.66
C GLY A 62 19.62 -10.35 -7.82
N MET A 63 18.41 -9.88 -8.08
CA MET A 63 18.13 -8.87 -9.11
C MET A 63 18.78 -7.51 -8.82
N LEU A 64 18.76 -7.05 -7.56
CA LEU A 64 19.43 -5.79 -7.17
C LEU A 64 20.96 -5.91 -7.26
N VAL A 65 21.52 -7.04 -6.84
CA VAL A 65 22.97 -7.30 -6.91
C VAL A 65 23.44 -7.39 -8.36
N ALA A 66 22.67 -8.02 -9.25
CA ALA A 66 22.96 -8.04 -10.68
C ALA A 66 23.00 -6.60 -11.24
N ARG A 67 22.01 -5.78 -10.90
CA ARG A 67 21.86 -4.38 -11.36
C ARG A 67 22.66 -3.35 -10.56
N ARG A 68 23.60 -3.76 -9.71
CA ARG A 68 24.30 -2.86 -8.77
C ARG A 68 25.06 -1.71 -9.43
N GLN A 69 25.47 -1.85 -10.70
CA GLN A 69 26.17 -0.79 -11.44
C GLN A 69 25.21 0.28 -11.97
N GLU A 70 23.94 -0.07 -12.19
CA GLU A 70 22.89 0.85 -12.65
C GLU A 70 22.27 1.64 -11.47
N ILE A 71 22.36 1.08 -10.25
CA ILE A 71 21.65 1.57 -9.07
C ILE A 71 22.62 2.25 -8.09
N ARG A 72 22.53 3.58 -7.98
CA ARG A 72 23.24 4.32 -6.93
C ARG A 72 22.55 4.10 -5.57
N PHE A 73 23.28 3.55 -4.60
CA PHE A 73 22.78 3.18 -3.26
C PHE A 73 22.06 4.33 -2.55
N LEU A 74 22.56 5.57 -2.67
CA LEU A 74 21.93 6.77 -2.09
C LEU A 74 20.53 7.09 -2.65
N HIS A 75 20.16 6.53 -3.80
CA HIS A 75 18.84 6.74 -4.43
C HIS A 75 17.94 5.50 -4.30
N LEU A 76 18.42 4.44 -3.64
CA LEU A 76 17.72 3.16 -3.53
C LEU A 76 16.48 3.26 -2.62
N VAL A 77 16.56 3.99 -1.51
CA VAL A 77 15.50 4.00 -0.50
C VAL A 77 15.26 5.42 0.00
N PRO A 78 14.01 5.90 0.05
CA PRO A 78 13.69 7.18 0.69
C PRO A 78 14.17 7.20 2.15
N ILE A 79 14.87 8.26 2.56
CA ILE A 79 15.38 8.41 3.94
C ILE A 79 14.24 8.27 4.96
N SER A 80 13.05 8.81 4.67
CA SER A 80 11.89 8.67 5.53
C SER A 80 11.47 7.22 5.79
N LEU A 81 11.66 6.33 4.81
CA LEU A 81 11.38 4.90 4.97
C LEU A 81 12.42 4.24 5.88
N ILE A 82 13.71 4.58 5.69
CA ILE A 82 14.80 4.09 6.55
C ILE A 82 14.59 4.53 7.99
N LEU A 83 14.24 5.81 8.21
CA LEU A 83 14.01 6.34 9.55
C LEU A 83 12.82 5.65 10.24
N PHE A 84 11.71 5.46 9.54
CA PHE A 84 10.54 4.79 10.11
C PHE A 84 10.82 3.32 10.45
N VAL A 85 11.36 2.55 9.49
CA VAL A 85 11.69 1.13 9.71
C VAL A 85 12.80 0.98 10.75
N GLY A 86 13.78 1.89 10.76
CA GLY A 86 14.84 1.94 11.76
C GLY A 86 14.28 2.18 13.16
N TRP A 87 13.30 3.07 13.31
CA TRP A 87 12.60 3.28 14.59
C TRP A 87 11.84 2.02 15.05
N CYS A 88 11.12 1.36 14.13
CA CYS A 88 10.48 0.08 14.41
C CYS A 88 11.51 -0.97 14.88
N ALA A 89 12.66 -1.07 14.23
CA ALA A 89 13.72 -2.00 14.61
C ALA A 89 14.35 -1.67 15.97
N ILE A 90 14.58 -0.38 16.25
CA ILE A 90 15.15 0.10 17.51
C ILE A 90 14.20 -0.18 18.69
N SER A 91 12.89 -0.30 18.44
CA SER A 91 11.91 -0.64 19.48
C SER A 91 12.10 -2.01 20.14
N VAL A 92 12.93 -2.88 19.55
CA VAL A 92 13.36 -4.15 20.17
C VAL A 92 13.98 -3.94 21.56
N PHE A 93 14.65 -2.82 21.79
CA PHE A 93 15.36 -2.57 23.06
C PHE A 93 14.45 -2.31 24.27
N TRP A 94 13.21 -1.86 24.06
CA TRP A 94 12.24 -1.62 25.14
C TRP A 94 10.97 -2.45 25.02
N SER A 95 10.88 -3.31 24.02
CA SER A 95 9.70 -4.15 23.79
C SER A 95 9.54 -5.19 24.89
N ALA A 96 8.29 -5.46 25.26
CA ALA A 96 7.95 -6.53 26.21
C ALA A 96 8.31 -7.94 25.69
N SER A 97 8.30 -8.12 24.36
CA SER A 97 8.76 -9.35 23.69
C SER A 97 9.71 -8.98 22.53
N PRO A 98 11.03 -8.96 22.79
CA PRO A 98 12.03 -8.66 21.78
C PRO A 98 12.01 -9.63 20.59
N SER A 99 11.72 -10.91 20.81
CA SER A 99 11.65 -11.93 19.75
C SER A 99 10.53 -11.63 18.75
N ASP A 100 9.33 -11.32 19.24
CA ASP A 100 8.20 -10.99 18.36
C ASP A 100 8.42 -9.67 17.64
N THR A 101 9.14 -8.73 18.28
CA THR A 101 9.51 -7.45 17.66
C THR A 101 10.49 -7.63 16.52
N VAL A 102 11.47 -8.53 16.69
CA VAL A 102 12.41 -8.91 15.63
C VAL A 102 11.65 -9.57 14.47
N ILE A 103 10.72 -10.49 14.75
CA ILE A 103 9.90 -11.14 13.71
C ILE A 103 9.07 -10.10 12.95
N GLY A 104 8.35 -9.22 13.66
CA GLY A 104 7.55 -8.15 13.05
C GLY A 104 8.37 -7.19 12.20
N THR A 105 9.59 -6.86 12.65
CA THR A 105 10.54 -6.04 11.90
C THR A 105 11.03 -6.75 10.64
N ILE A 106 11.44 -8.03 10.75
CA ILE A 106 11.89 -8.83 9.59
C ILE A 106 10.77 -8.97 8.56
N SER A 107 9.53 -9.23 9.00
CA SER A 107 8.36 -9.31 8.11
C SER A 107 8.13 -7.98 7.39
N GLN A 108 8.18 -6.85 8.10
CA GLN A 108 8.00 -5.52 7.51
C GLN A 108 9.12 -5.18 6.51
N VAL A 109 10.37 -5.48 6.85
CA VAL A 109 11.55 -5.29 5.98
C VAL A 109 11.47 -6.18 4.75
N GLY A 110 11.07 -7.44 4.89
CA GLY A 110 10.92 -8.37 3.76
C GLY A 110 9.91 -7.86 2.74
N ILE A 111 8.74 -7.40 3.19
CA ILE A 111 7.73 -6.83 2.30
C ILE A 111 8.20 -5.48 1.70
N ALA A 112 8.88 -4.64 2.48
CA ALA A 112 9.47 -3.40 1.98
C ALA A 112 10.53 -3.67 0.91
N LEU A 113 11.36 -4.71 1.06
CA LEU A 113 12.35 -5.12 0.09
C LEU A 113 11.70 -5.51 -1.24
N LEU A 114 10.63 -6.33 -1.23
CA LEU A 114 9.88 -6.65 -2.46
C LEU A 114 9.38 -5.39 -3.16
N ALA A 115 8.81 -4.45 -2.40
CA ALA A 115 8.33 -3.17 -2.90
C ALA A 115 9.46 -2.30 -3.49
N ILE A 116 10.63 -2.26 -2.84
CA ILE A 116 11.82 -1.56 -3.33
C ILE A 116 12.28 -2.16 -4.66
N VAL A 117 12.38 -3.49 -4.77
CA VAL A 117 12.76 -4.16 -6.02
C VAL A 117 11.80 -3.81 -7.15
N VAL A 118 10.48 -3.92 -6.91
CA VAL A 118 9.43 -3.53 -7.88
C VAL A 118 9.57 -2.06 -8.28
N GLY A 119 9.83 -1.18 -7.32
CA GLY A 119 10.02 0.25 -7.52
C GLY A 119 11.25 0.61 -8.37
N HIS A 120 12.28 -0.23 -8.41
CA HIS A 120 13.50 0.03 -9.20
C HIS A 120 13.50 -0.64 -10.56
N VAL A 121 12.83 -1.78 -10.68
CA VAL A 121 12.95 -2.64 -11.86
C VAL A 121 11.86 -2.36 -12.91
N ARG A 122 10.75 -1.74 -12.52
CA ARG A 122 9.64 -1.37 -13.41
C ARG A 122 9.55 0.15 -13.54
N ASP A 123 8.73 0.65 -14.46
CA ASP A 123 8.25 2.04 -14.44
C ASP A 123 6.91 2.16 -13.73
N THR A 124 6.46 3.39 -13.43
CA THR A 124 5.14 3.66 -12.82
C THR A 124 4.00 3.00 -13.59
N LEU A 125 3.98 3.14 -14.92
CA LEU A 125 2.93 2.54 -15.76
C LEU A 125 3.00 1.01 -15.77
N GLN A 126 4.20 0.44 -15.80
CA GLN A 126 4.38 -1.02 -15.76
C GLN A 126 4.01 -1.62 -14.39
N THR A 127 4.26 -0.85 -13.31
CA THR A 127 3.88 -1.22 -11.95
C THR A 127 2.37 -1.17 -11.78
N ALA A 128 1.73 -0.08 -12.23
CA ALA A 128 0.28 0.06 -12.21
C ALA A 128 -0.39 -1.06 -13.01
N ARG A 129 0.12 -1.38 -14.21
CA ARG A 129 -0.37 -2.51 -15.02
C ARG A 129 -0.21 -3.85 -14.34
N ALA A 130 0.95 -4.12 -13.73
CA ALA A 130 1.16 -5.38 -13.03
C ALA A 130 0.22 -5.51 -11.82
N LEU A 131 0.01 -4.43 -11.07
CA LEU A 131 -0.95 -4.40 -9.98
C LEU A 131 -2.38 -4.62 -10.50
N GLY A 132 -2.77 -3.94 -11.58
CA GLY A 132 -4.07 -4.10 -12.23
C GLY A 132 -4.32 -5.52 -12.72
N ASP A 133 -3.35 -6.12 -13.42
CA ASP A 133 -3.42 -7.52 -13.86
C ASP A 133 -3.64 -8.48 -12.69
N VAL A 134 -2.90 -8.32 -11.59
CA VAL A 134 -3.06 -9.15 -10.39
C VAL A 134 -4.43 -8.94 -9.75
N MET A 135 -4.83 -7.69 -9.49
CA MET A 135 -6.12 -7.40 -8.87
C MET A 135 -7.29 -7.89 -9.72
N ARG A 136 -7.20 -7.79 -11.06
CA ARG A 136 -8.22 -8.31 -11.97
C ARG A 136 -8.44 -9.80 -11.78
N TRP A 137 -7.36 -10.59 -11.67
CA TRP A 137 -7.46 -12.02 -11.39
C TRP A 137 -7.99 -12.29 -9.99
N LEU A 138 -7.45 -11.65 -8.96
CA LEU A 138 -7.87 -11.89 -7.57
C LEU A 138 -9.34 -11.51 -7.33
N LEU A 139 -9.81 -10.41 -7.91
CA LEU A 139 -11.22 -9.99 -7.82
C LEU A 139 -12.13 -10.92 -8.62
N SER A 140 -11.72 -11.34 -9.83
CA SER A 140 -12.49 -12.30 -10.62
C SER A 140 -12.62 -13.66 -9.92
N ILE A 141 -11.52 -14.15 -9.33
CA ILE A 141 -11.50 -15.38 -8.54
C ILE A 141 -12.38 -15.23 -7.30
N SER A 142 -12.30 -14.08 -6.60
CA SER A 142 -13.13 -13.79 -5.44
C SER A 142 -14.62 -13.83 -5.79
N LEU A 143 -15.02 -13.17 -6.87
CA LEU A 143 -16.41 -13.19 -7.33
C LEU A 143 -16.85 -14.61 -7.72
N GLY A 144 -15.99 -15.36 -8.43
CA GLY A 144 -16.27 -16.74 -8.80
C GLY A 144 -16.46 -17.65 -7.59
N LEU A 145 -15.59 -17.54 -6.58
CA LEU A 145 -15.68 -18.32 -5.34
C LEU A 145 -16.93 -17.94 -4.52
N GLU A 146 -17.27 -16.66 -4.42
CA GLU A 146 -18.50 -16.21 -3.75
C GLU A 146 -19.77 -16.77 -4.43
N ILE A 147 -19.79 -16.81 -5.77
CA ILE A 147 -20.90 -17.42 -6.52
C ILE A 147 -20.95 -18.94 -6.29
N VAL A 148 -19.80 -19.62 -6.32
CA VAL A 148 -19.74 -21.07 -6.13
C VAL A 148 -20.16 -21.46 -4.71
N VAL A 149 -19.56 -20.83 -3.69
CA VAL A 149 -19.84 -21.13 -2.28
C VAL A 149 -21.24 -20.66 -1.89
N GLY A 150 -21.65 -19.47 -2.31
CA GLY A 150 -22.89 -18.87 -1.83
C GLY A 150 -24.15 -19.24 -2.61
N ILE A 151 -24.05 -19.65 -3.89
CA ILE A 151 -25.22 -19.99 -4.71
C ILE A 151 -25.24 -21.47 -5.06
N LEU A 152 -24.09 -22.05 -5.45
CA LEU A 152 -24.05 -23.40 -6.02
C LEU A 152 -23.94 -24.51 -4.96
N MET A 153 -23.48 -24.20 -3.74
CA MET A 153 -23.34 -25.20 -2.68
C MET A 153 -24.57 -25.22 -1.73
N PRO A 154 -25.20 -26.39 -1.51
CA PRO A 154 -26.37 -26.52 -0.62
C PRO A 154 -26.09 -26.29 0.87
N HIS A 155 -24.82 -26.38 1.29
CA HIS A 155 -24.39 -26.14 2.65
C HIS A 155 -23.28 -25.07 2.63
N PRO A 156 -23.36 -24.02 3.48
CA PRO A 156 -22.30 -23.03 3.62
C PRO A 156 -21.10 -23.73 4.28
N LEU A 157 -20.25 -24.32 3.46
CA LEU A 157 -18.93 -24.71 3.90
C LEU A 157 -18.14 -23.41 4.03
N HIS A 158 -17.51 -23.19 5.18
CA HIS A 158 -16.51 -22.13 5.39
C HIS A 158 -15.21 -22.45 4.60
N LEU A 159 -15.37 -22.79 3.32
CA LEU A 159 -14.32 -23.05 2.36
C LEU A 159 -13.65 -21.70 2.07
N PHE A 160 -12.33 -21.65 2.25
CA PHE A 160 -11.50 -20.45 2.12
C PHE A 160 -11.76 -19.34 3.14
N GLY A 161 -12.49 -19.63 4.23
CA GLY A 161 -12.91 -18.59 5.19
C GLY A 161 -13.92 -17.61 4.60
N ILE A 162 -14.65 -18.03 3.56
CA ILE A 162 -15.71 -17.26 2.91
C ILE A 162 -17.05 -17.74 3.45
N ASP A 163 -17.85 -16.83 4.02
CA ASP A 163 -19.17 -17.17 4.58
C ASP A 163 -20.21 -17.48 3.49
N GLY A 164 -19.97 -17.09 2.23
CA GLY A 164 -20.86 -17.42 1.11
C GLY A 164 -22.22 -16.74 1.17
N ASN A 165 -22.29 -15.53 1.73
CA ASN A 165 -23.58 -14.87 2.02
C ASN A 165 -24.26 -14.23 0.79
N ILE A 166 -23.74 -14.40 -0.43
CA ILE A 166 -24.23 -13.70 -1.62
C ILE A 166 -25.71 -14.01 -1.93
N ALA A 167 -26.16 -15.25 -1.74
CA ALA A 167 -27.55 -15.66 -1.98
C ALA A 167 -28.53 -15.10 -0.93
N GLN A 168 -28.04 -14.82 0.28
CA GLN A 168 -28.81 -14.19 1.35
C GLN A 168 -28.72 -12.65 1.28
N PHE A 169 -28.11 -12.12 0.22
CA PHE A 169 -27.75 -10.71 0.10
C PHE A 169 -26.96 -10.21 1.32
N GLY A 170 -26.09 -11.01 1.92
CA GLY A 170 -25.16 -10.57 2.96
C GLY A 170 -23.88 -9.95 2.38
N PRO A 171 -23.00 -9.41 3.23
CA PRO A 171 -21.71 -8.88 2.79
C PRO A 171 -20.82 -10.00 2.26
N ILE A 172 -20.10 -9.72 1.18
CA ILE A 172 -19.08 -10.61 0.61
C ILE A 172 -17.68 -10.21 1.05
N GLU A 173 -16.77 -11.17 1.04
CA GLU A 173 -15.40 -11.02 1.54
C GLU A 173 -14.34 -11.48 0.53
N GLY A 174 -14.72 -12.40 -0.35
CA GLY A 174 -13.81 -13.01 -1.31
C GLY A 174 -12.59 -13.66 -0.65
N ILE A 175 -11.50 -13.78 -1.38
CA ILE A 175 -10.27 -14.44 -0.89
C ILE A 175 -9.44 -13.59 0.08
N PHE A 176 -9.97 -12.43 0.48
CA PHE A 176 -9.25 -11.45 1.30
C PHE A 176 -9.55 -11.59 2.79
N GLY A 177 -10.50 -12.47 3.16
CA GLY A 177 -10.84 -12.84 4.53
C GLY A 177 -11.54 -11.76 5.36
N SER A 178 -11.89 -10.62 4.76
CA SER A 178 -12.81 -9.65 5.37
C SER A 178 -13.41 -8.73 4.31
N ARG A 179 -14.66 -8.32 4.53
CA ARG A 179 -15.34 -7.32 3.67
C ARG A 179 -14.60 -5.98 3.55
N ASN A 180 -13.89 -5.53 4.59
CA ASN A 180 -13.17 -4.26 4.57
C ASN A 180 -11.90 -4.35 3.72
N MET A 181 -11.18 -5.48 3.80
CA MET A 181 -10.01 -5.72 2.94
C MET A 181 -10.44 -5.86 1.47
N LEU A 182 -11.52 -6.60 1.18
CA LEU A 182 -12.09 -6.68 -0.17
C LEU A 182 -12.46 -5.28 -0.70
N GLY A 183 -13.18 -4.50 0.11
CA GLY A 183 -13.57 -3.14 -0.24
C GLY A 183 -12.36 -2.24 -0.53
N PHE A 184 -11.33 -2.30 0.31
CA PHE A 184 -10.07 -1.57 0.11
C PHE A 184 -9.38 -1.95 -1.20
N VAL A 185 -9.21 -3.26 -1.47
CA VAL A 185 -8.59 -3.75 -2.70
C VAL A 185 -9.44 -3.39 -3.93
N ALA A 186 -10.77 -3.45 -3.84
CA ALA A 186 -11.66 -3.06 -4.92
C ALA A 186 -11.51 -1.57 -5.27
N VAL A 187 -11.37 -0.67 -4.29
CA VAL A 187 -11.13 0.75 -4.56
C VAL A 187 -9.74 0.99 -5.17
N LEU A 188 -8.69 0.33 -4.67
CA LEU A 188 -7.36 0.38 -5.30
C LEU A 188 -7.40 -0.10 -6.76
N ALA A 189 -8.19 -1.15 -7.02
CA ALA A 189 -8.40 -1.69 -8.35
C ALA A 189 -9.14 -0.72 -9.26
N LEU A 190 -10.23 -0.10 -8.79
CA LEU A 190 -10.97 0.92 -9.54
C LEU A 190 -10.08 2.11 -9.94
N VAL A 191 -9.26 2.61 -9.01
CA VAL A 191 -8.27 3.67 -9.31
C VAL A 191 -7.29 3.22 -10.38
N THR A 192 -6.77 2.01 -10.26
CA THR A 192 -5.77 1.47 -11.20
C THR A 192 -6.38 1.20 -12.59
N PHE A 193 -7.55 0.57 -12.65
CA PHE A 193 -8.27 0.30 -13.91
C PHE A 193 -8.70 1.57 -14.63
N PHE A 194 -9.13 2.60 -13.89
CA PHE A 194 -9.43 3.90 -14.48
C PHE A 194 -8.19 4.48 -15.18
N ILE A 195 -7.01 4.36 -14.57
CA ILE A 195 -5.76 4.84 -15.15
C ILE A 195 -5.34 4.00 -16.35
N GLU A 196 -5.45 2.68 -16.30
CA GLU A 196 -5.18 1.78 -17.44
C GLU A 196 -6.07 2.10 -18.65
N TRP A 197 -7.35 2.36 -18.40
CA TRP A 197 -8.31 2.76 -19.43
C TRP A 197 -7.93 4.11 -20.03
N ARG A 198 -7.65 5.11 -19.20
CA ARG A 198 -7.29 6.46 -19.64
C ARG A 198 -5.91 6.53 -20.31
N SER A 199 -5.01 5.61 -20.00
CA SER A 199 -3.70 5.48 -20.66
C SER A 199 -3.71 4.53 -21.85
N ALA A 200 -4.89 4.06 -22.30
CA ALA A 200 -5.08 3.11 -23.41
C ALA A 200 -4.14 1.89 -23.33
N SER A 201 -3.82 1.48 -22.10
CA SER A 201 -2.83 0.42 -21.85
C SER A 201 -3.44 -0.99 -21.90
N VAL A 202 -4.77 -1.06 -21.90
CA VAL A 202 -5.59 -2.27 -21.92
C VAL A 202 -6.77 -2.04 -22.87
N SER A 203 -7.29 -3.10 -23.49
CA SER A 203 -8.45 -2.99 -24.37
C SER A 203 -9.68 -2.44 -23.62
N PRO A 204 -10.53 -1.61 -24.24
CA PRO A 204 -11.71 -1.04 -23.58
C PRO A 204 -12.66 -2.11 -23.01
N ARG A 205 -12.75 -3.27 -23.65
CA ARG A 205 -13.56 -4.41 -23.19
C ARG A 205 -13.03 -4.98 -21.88
N LEU A 206 -11.71 -5.24 -21.80
CA LEU A 206 -11.10 -5.78 -20.59
C LEU A 206 -11.14 -4.75 -19.46
N ALA A 207 -10.90 -3.47 -19.76
CA ALA A 207 -11.05 -2.38 -18.79
C ALA A 207 -12.49 -2.30 -18.25
N GLY A 208 -13.50 -2.33 -19.12
CA GLY A 208 -14.92 -2.35 -18.74
C GLY A 208 -15.27 -3.53 -17.85
N PHE A 209 -14.88 -4.75 -18.24
CA PHE A 209 -15.06 -5.95 -17.40
C PHE A 209 -14.44 -5.77 -16.01
N SER A 210 -13.21 -5.27 -15.94
CA SER A 210 -12.49 -5.09 -14.68
C SER A 210 -13.16 -4.09 -13.75
N VAL A 211 -13.62 -2.97 -14.31
CA VAL A 211 -14.33 -1.92 -13.57
C VAL A 211 -15.67 -2.45 -13.07
N VAL A 212 -16.40 -3.21 -13.89
CA VAL A 212 -17.67 -3.83 -13.48
C VAL A 212 -17.45 -4.82 -12.34
N VAL A 213 -16.51 -5.75 -12.46
CA VAL A 213 -16.21 -6.74 -11.41
C VAL A 213 -15.79 -6.04 -10.11
N ALA A 214 -14.86 -5.09 -10.17
CA ALA A 214 -14.42 -4.35 -8.98
C ALA A 214 -15.56 -3.50 -8.38
N GLY A 215 -16.38 -2.87 -9.21
CA GLY A 215 -17.54 -2.09 -8.77
C GLY A 215 -18.60 -2.93 -8.08
N LEU A 216 -18.93 -4.11 -8.65
CA LEU A 216 -19.84 -5.07 -8.03
C LEU A 216 -19.31 -5.52 -6.67
N LEU A 217 -18.04 -5.92 -6.60
CA LEU A 217 -17.44 -6.37 -5.34
C LEU A 217 -17.38 -5.25 -4.29
N ALA A 218 -17.08 -4.01 -4.71
CA ALA A 218 -17.10 -2.85 -3.83
C ALA A 218 -18.49 -2.60 -3.23
N VAL A 219 -19.55 -2.68 -4.05
CA VAL A 219 -20.94 -2.51 -3.61
C VAL A 219 -21.39 -3.67 -2.72
N PHE A 220 -21.16 -4.92 -3.14
CA PHE A 220 -21.60 -6.11 -2.39
C PHE A 220 -20.79 -6.35 -1.12
N SER A 221 -19.57 -5.81 -0.99
CA SER A 221 -18.84 -5.84 0.28
C SER A 221 -19.62 -5.18 1.43
N ARG A 222 -20.52 -4.24 1.10
CA ARG A 222 -21.28 -3.41 2.06
C ARG A 222 -20.40 -2.80 3.16
N SER A 223 -19.12 -2.54 2.84
CA SER A 223 -18.20 -1.92 3.77
C SER A 223 -18.45 -0.41 3.80
N PRO A 224 -18.71 0.21 4.98
CA PRO A 224 -18.86 1.66 5.07
C PRO A 224 -17.57 2.40 4.67
N VAL A 225 -16.42 1.73 4.76
CA VAL A 225 -15.11 2.27 4.38
C VAL A 225 -15.05 2.58 2.88
N VAL A 226 -15.67 1.75 2.02
CA VAL A 226 -15.64 1.90 0.56
C VAL A 226 -16.19 3.26 0.11
N LEU A 227 -17.31 3.69 0.70
CA LEU A 227 -17.93 4.98 0.37
C LEU A 227 -17.01 6.15 0.74
N VAL A 228 -16.38 6.09 1.91
CA VAL A 228 -15.44 7.12 2.37
C VAL A 228 -14.21 7.16 1.46
N LEU A 229 -13.67 5.99 1.08
CA LEU A 229 -12.54 5.90 0.15
C LEU A 229 -12.89 6.45 -1.24
N ALA A 230 -14.05 6.09 -1.78
CA ALA A 230 -14.51 6.58 -3.08
C ALA A 230 -14.69 8.11 -3.07
N ALA A 231 -15.27 8.65 -2.00
CA ALA A 231 -15.41 10.10 -1.81
C ALA A 231 -14.04 10.80 -1.71
N ALA A 232 -13.12 10.27 -0.88
CA ALA A 232 -11.78 10.84 -0.72
C ALA A 232 -10.98 10.84 -2.03
N VAL A 233 -11.00 9.72 -2.76
CA VAL A 233 -10.35 9.61 -4.08
C VAL A 233 -11.01 10.53 -5.10
N GLY A 234 -12.35 10.59 -5.13
CA GLY A 234 -13.09 11.48 -6.04
C GLY A 234 -12.78 12.96 -5.80
N LEU A 235 -12.76 13.38 -4.53
CA LEU A 235 -12.37 14.73 -4.13
C LEU A 235 -10.91 15.02 -4.51
N ALA A 236 -9.98 14.09 -4.26
CA ALA A 236 -8.58 14.23 -4.63
C ALA A 236 -8.40 14.30 -6.16
N ALA A 237 -9.11 13.48 -6.93
CA ALA A 237 -9.09 13.51 -8.39
C ALA A 237 -9.68 14.83 -8.94
N GLY A 238 -10.77 15.33 -8.34
CA GLY A 238 -11.35 16.63 -8.64
C GLY A 238 -10.39 17.78 -8.36
N ALA A 239 -9.77 17.79 -7.19
CA ALA A 239 -8.76 18.77 -6.80
C ALA A 239 -7.54 18.73 -7.74
N LEU A 240 -7.04 17.54 -8.10
CA LEU A 240 -5.95 17.40 -9.06
C LEU A 240 -6.34 17.93 -10.44
N THR A 241 -7.57 17.66 -10.88
CA THR A 241 -8.09 18.16 -12.16
C THR A 241 -8.22 19.69 -12.16
N LEU A 242 -8.69 20.27 -11.05
CA LEU A 242 -8.73 21.72 -10.86
C LEU A 242 -7.34 22.33 -11.00
N VAL A 243 -6.35 21.82 -10.24
CA VAL A 243 -4.96 22.32 -10.30
C VAL A 243 -4.37 22.20 -11.71
N ARG A 244 -4.67 21.12 -12.44
CA ARG A 244 -4.21 20.92 -13.82
C ARG A 244 -4.77 21.95 -14.81
N ARG A 245 -6.00 22.45 -14.57
CA ARG A 245 -6.64 23.49 -15.40
C ARG A 245 -6.11 24.90 -15.12
N VAL A 246 -5.52 25.13 -13.96
CA VAL A 246 -4.96 26.43 -13.58
C VAL A 246 -3.65 26.71 -14.32
N ARG A 247 -3.46 27.98 -14.71
CA ARG A 247 -2.24 28.47 -15.37
C ARG A 247 -1.00 28.17 -14.51
N PRO A 248 0.17 27.84 -15.10
CA PRO A 248 1.35 27.43 -14.33
C PRO A 248 1.78 28.40 -13.21
N ARG A 249 1.60 29.71 -13.43
CA ARG A 249 1.93 30.77 -12.44
C ARG A 249 1.07 30.70 -11.18
N ASP A 250 -0.20 30.31 -11.31
CA ASP A 250 -1.18 30.33 -10.22
C ASP A 250 -1.36 28.95 -9.54
N ARG A 251 -0.60 27.93 -9.97
CA ARG A 251 -0.72 26.57 -9.39
C ARG A 251 -0.26 26.49 -7.94
N ALA A 252 0.82 27.18 -7.60
CA ALA A 252 1.36 27.18 -6.23
C ALA A 252 0.38 27.75 -5.20
N PRO A 253 -0.24 28.94 -5.39
CA PRO A 253 -1.23 29.43 -4.44
C PRO A 253 -2.47 28.52 -4.36
N VAL A 254 -2.95 27.98 -5.49
CA VAL A 254 -4.09 27.04 -5.48
C VAL A 254 -3.76 25.76 -4.69
N GLN A 255 -2.54 25.23 -4.80
CA GLN A 255 -2.11 24.09 -4.01
C GLN A 255 -2.04 24.39 -2.51
N TRP A 256 -1.57 25.59 -2.13
CA TRP A 256 -1.59 26.04 -0.74
C TRP A 256 -3.01 26.16 -0.20
N VAL A 257 -3.92 26.77 -0.97
CA VAL A 257 -5.35 26.88 -0.60
C VAL A 257 -5.97 25.50 -0.42
N LEU A 258 -5.72 24.56 -1.33
CA LEU A 258 -6.19 23.18 -1.18
C LEU A 258 -5.60 22.51 0.07
N GLY A 259 -4.31 22.74 0.36
CA GLY A 259 -3.67 22.26 1.58
C GLY A 259 -4.33 22.80 2.85
N VAL A 260 -4.64 24.10 2.88
CA VAL A 260 -5.37 24.75 3.99
C VAL A 260 -6.78 24.19 4.11
N ILE A 261 -7.50 23.97 3.01
CA ILE A 261 -8.84 23.36 3.02
C ILE A 261 -8.79 21.95 3.62
N VAL A 262 -7.81 21.13 3.22
CA VAL A 262 -7.63 19.78 3.78
C VAL A 262 -7.34 19.87 5.28
N LEU A 263 -6.45 20.78 5.71
CA LEU A 263 -6.13 20.99 7.12
C LEU A 263 -7.37 21.39 7.93
N LEU A 264 -8.13 22.38 7.45
CA LEU A 264 -9.38 22.81 8.07
C LEU A 264 -10.42 21.69 8.11
N GLY A 265 -10.51 20.88 7.05
CA GLY A 265 -11.37 19.70 7.01
C GLY A 265 -11.01 18.65 8.06
N VAL A 266 -9.71 18.39 8.26
CA VAL A 266 -9.21 17.49 9.32
C VAL A 266 -9.52 18.05 10.71
N ILE A 267 -9.31 19.36 10.93
CA ILE A 267 -9.65 20.02 12.20
C ILE A 267 -11.16 19.94 12.47
N ALA A 268 -12.00 20.25 11.47
CA ALA A 268 -13.45 20.14 11.57
C ALA A 268 -13.88 18.70 11.88
N ALA A 269 -13.30 17.69 11.21
CA ALA A 269 -13.58 16.29 11.49
C ALA A 269 -13.21 15.89 12.93
N TYR A 270 -12.08 16.40 13.46
CA TYR A 270 -11.69 16.17 14.85
C TYR A 270 -12.64 16.82 15.85
N LEU A 271 -13.06 18.06 15.60
CA LEU A 271 -14.01 18.78 16.46
C LEU A 271 -15.39 18.13 16.44
N LEU A 272 -15.85 17.70 15.26
CA LEU A 272 -17.15 17.06 15.04
C LEU A 272 -17.13 15.54 15.27
N ARG A 273 -16.03 14.98 15.80
CA ARG A 273 -15.84 13.53 15.95
C ARG A 273 -17.04 12.83 16.61
N HIS A 274 -17.59 13.40 17.68
CA HIS A 274 -18.73 12.80 18.39
C HIS A 274 -20.00 12.75 17.53
N GLN A 275 -20.19 13.71 16.63
CA GLN A 275 -21.32 13.73 15.70
C GLN A 275 -21.13 12.70 14.59
N ILE A 276 -19.91 12.63 14.03
CA ILE A 276 -19.52 11.65 13.01
C ILE A 276 -19.68 10.23 13.55
N ILE A 277 -19.24 9.98 14.79
CA ILE A 277 -19.37 8.69 15.47
C ILE A 277 -20.84 8.26 15.59
N ARG A 278 -21.72 9.18 15.99
CA ARG A 278 -23.16 8.90 16.12
C ARG A 278 -23.81 8.63 14.76
N ALA A 279 -23.42 9.38 13.73
CA ALA A 279 -23.94 9.21 12.37
C ALA A 279 -23.45 7.92 11.67
N ALA A 280 -22.26 7.44 12.03
CA ALA A 280 -21.63 6.27 11.40
C ALA A 280 -22.20 4.91 11.85
N GLY A 281 -23.03 4.88 12.90
CA GLY A 281 -23.75 3.68 13.34
C GLY A 281 -22.92 2.70 14.21
N SER A 282 -23.44 1.48 14.35
CA SER A 282 -22.95 0.47 15.31
C SER A 282 -21.56 -0.09 15.00
N GLU A 283 -21.13 -0.09 13.74
CA GLU A 283 -19.81 -0.60 13.38
C GLU A 283 -18.68 0.35 13.81
N PHE A 284 -18.97 1.66 13.81
CA PHE A 284 -18.01 2.65 14.29
C PHE A 284 -17.93 2.63 15.82
N SER A 285 -19.03 2.36 16.53
CA SER A 285 -19.02 2.29 17.99
C SER A 285 -18.13 1.18 18.53
N ILE A 286 -18.03 0.04 17.83
CA ILE A 286 -17.07 -1.04 18.16
C ILE A 286 -15.64 -0.53 18.12
N ARG A 287 -15.25 0.17 17.03
CA ARG A 287 -13.90 0.74 16.89
C ARG A 287 -13.64 1.82 17.94
N ALA A 288 -14.60 2.71 18.17
CA ALA A 288 -14.48 3.75 19.19
C ALA A 288 -14.34 3.18 20.61
N ASN A 289 -15.00 2.06 20.91
CA ASN A 289 -14.83 1.35 22.18
C ASN A 289 -13.42 0.77 22.31
N LEU A 290 -12.92 0.11 21.26
CA LEU A 290 -11.55 -0.40 21.22
C LEU A 290 -10.54 0.71 21.48
N TRP A 291 -10.64 1.85 20.77
CA TRP A 291 -9.71 2.97 20.94
C TRP A 291 -9.78 3.60 22.34
N ARG A 292 -10.94 3.55 23.00
CA ARG A 292 -11.08 3.98 24.40
C ARG A 292 -10.31 3.05 25.34
N VAL A 293 -10.33 1.74 25.09
CA VAL A 293 -9.56 0.74 25.82
C VAL A 293 -8.06 0.86 25.55
N LEU A 294 -7.65 1.31 24.36
CA LEU A 294 -6.23 1.56 24.04
C LEU A 294 -5.64 2.78 24.76
N ALA A 295 -6.48 3.78 25.09
CA ALA A 295 -6.00 5.06 25.58
C ALA A 295 -5.13 5.00 26.85
N PRO A 296 -5.42 4.18 27.87
CA PRO A 296 -4.54 4.02 29.03
C PRO A 296 -3.16 3.44 28.66
N TYR A 297 -3.11 2.42 27.80
CA TYR A 297 -1.84 1.79 27.37
C TYR A 297 -0.96 2.75 26.58
N VAL A 298 -1.56 3.55 25.71
CA VAL A 298 -0.85 4.61 24.96
C VAL A 298 -0.25 5.65 25.91
N ARG A 299 -0.96 6.01 26.99
CA ARG A 299 -0.48 7.00 27.96
C ARG A 299 0.69 6.51 28.81
N THR A 300 0.88 5.20 28.93
CA THR A 300 2.02 4.63 29.67
C THR A 300 3.35 4.89 28.95
N TYR A 301 3.41 4.66 27.64
CA TYR A 301 4.60 4.89 26.82
C TYR A 301 4.28 5.75 25.58
N PRO A 302 3.94 7.05 25.78
CA PRO A 302 3.39 7.88 24.71
C PRO A 302 4.41 8.24 23.63
N VAL A 303 5.70 8.31 23.97
CA VAL A 303 6.75 8.73 23.03
C VAL A 303 7.24 7.54 22.20
N GLN A 304 7.60 6.44 22.86
CA GLN A 304 8.27 5.29 22.26
C GLN A 304 7.33 4.11 21.91
N GLY A 305 6.16 4.01 22.53
CA GLY A 305 5.25 2.87 22.37
C GLY A 305 5.75 1.58 23.03
N TRP A 306 5.02 0.49 22.83
CA TRP A 306 5.26 -0.82 23.45
C TRP A 306 6.24 -1.75 22.71
N GLY A 307 6.68 -1.38 21.51
CA GLY A 307 7.43 -2.24 20.59
C GLY A 307 6.66 -2.48 19.27
N TRP A 308 7.40 -2.63 18.18
CA TRP A 308 6.84 -2.93 16.86
C TRP A 308 6.65 -4.44 16.63
N PHE A 309 5.41 -4.90 16.61
CA PHE A 309 5.06 -6.30 16.37
C PHE A 309 4.45 -6.53 14.98
N GLY A 310 3.91 -5.48 14.35
CA GLY A 310 3.05 -5.64 13.17
C GLY A 310 1.65 -6.11 13.61
N PRO A 311 1.09 -7.19 13.05
CA PRO A 311 -0.11 -7.82 13.60
C PRO A 311 0.10 -8.24 15.06
N TRP A 312 -0.89 -7.99 15.93
CA TRP A 312 -0.76 -8.19 17.36
C TRP A 312 -0.66 -9.69 17.72
N PRO A 313 0.40 -10.11 18.43
CA PRO A 313 0.42 -11.43 19.06
C PRO A 313 -0.59 -11.48 20.20
N LEU A 314 -1.50 -12.47 20.16
CA LEU A 314 -2.64 -12.56 21.09
C LEU A 314 -2.24 -12.85 22.54
N GLU A 315 -1.05 -13.41 22.74
CA GLU A 315 -0.58 -13.87 24.06
C GLU A 315 0.32 -12.84 24.75
N GLN A 316 0.73 -11.78 24.06
CA GLN A 316 1.69 -10.82 24.60
C GLN A 316 1.01 -9.59 25.19
N TYR A 317 1.62 -9.06 26.24
CA TYR A 317 1.26 -7.75 26.77
C TYR A 317 1.72 -6.62 25.82
N PRO A 318 0.93 -5.55 25.57
CA PRO A 318 -0.38 -5.24 26.15
C PRO A 318 -1.59 -5.84 25.40
N PHE A 319 -1.37 -6.49 24.25
CA PHE A 319 -2.44 -6.92 23.35
C PHE A 319 -3.39 -7.95 23.98
N GLN A 320 -2.86 -8.89 24.74
CA GLN A 320 -3.65 -9.88 25.49
C GLN A 320 -4.62 -9.18 26.46
N SER A 321 -4.14 -8.20 27.22
CA SER A 321 -4.95 -7.47 28.20
C SER A 321 -6.02 -6.59 27.54
N ILE A 322 -5.70 -5.99 26.39
CA ILE A 322 -6.66 -5.24 25.56
C ILE A 322 -7.78 -6.18 25.09
N ASN A 323 -7.42 -7.32 24.49
CA ASN A 323 -8.36 -8.31 23.96
C ASN A 323 -9.23 -8.93 25.06
N TYR A 324 -8.66 -9.21 26.23
CA TYR A 324 -9.40 -9.66 27.40
C TYR A 324 -10.44 -8.62 27.88
N SER A 325 -10.10 -7.33 27.86
CA SER A 325 -10.99 -6.25 28.33
C SER A 325 -12.22 -6.03 27.45
N ILE A 326 -12.15 -6.45 26.19
CA ILE A 326 -13.22 -6.27 25.19
C ILE A 326 -13.91 -7.59 24.83
N ASP A 327 -13.50 -8.70 25.44
CA ASP A 327 -13.97 -10.06 25.17
C ASP A 327 -13.94 -10.41 23.67
N ARG A 328 -12.85 -10.01 22.99
CA ARG A 328 -12.63 -10.25 21.55
C ARG A 328 -11.15 -10.45 21.26
N SER A 329 -10.86 -11.19 20.18
CA SER A 329 -9.50 -11.45 19.70
C SER A 329 -9.20 -10.62 18.46
N TYR A 330 -8.77 -9.37 18.65
CA TYR A 330 -8.27 -8.54 17.56
C TYR A 330 -6.76 -8.70 17.39
N THR A 331 -6.32 -8.70 16.13
CA THR A 331 -4.89 -8.67 15.74
C THR A 331 -4.44 -7.27 15.33
N THR A 332 -5.32 -6.26 15.44
CA THR A 332 -5.06 -4.86 15.10
C THR A 332 -5.98 -3.93 15.90
N SER A 333 -5.65 -2.64 15.96
CA SER A 333 -6.55 -1.60 16.50
C SER A 333 -7.68 -1.17 15.57
N LEU A 334 -7.82 -1.77 14.39
CA LEU A 334 -8.77 -1.34 13.35
C LEU A 334 -8.59 0.16 12.98
N ASN A 335 -7.35 0.64 13.06
CA ASN A 335 -6.93 2.01 12.74
C ASN A 335 -5.40 2.08 12.73
N GLY A 336 -4.79 2.25 11.56
CA GLY A 336 -3.33 2.30 11.43
C GLY A 336 -2.66 3.37 12.29
N TYR A 337 -3.29 4.52 12.53
CA TYR A 337 -2.70 5.56 13.37
C TYR A 337 -2.75 5.22 14.86
N ALA A 338 -3.85 4.59 15.32
CA ALA A 338 -3.96 4.10 16.68
C ALA A 338 -2.95 2.96 16.94
N ASP A 339 -2.74 2.10 15.94
CA ASP A 339 -1.76 1.01 16.00
C ASP A 339 -0.34 1.54 16.10
N LEU A 340 0.02 2.52 15.27
CA LEU A 340 1.32 3.19 15.36
C LEU A 340 1.53 3.83 16.73
N LEU A 341 0.51 4.53 17.22
CA LEU A 341 0.60 5.21 18.51
C LEU A 341 0.77 4.22 19.67
N LEU A 342 0.11 3.06 19.62
CA LEU A 342 0.27 1.99 20.61
C LEU A 342 1.66 1.33 20.50
N GLN A 343 2.06 0.92 19.31
CA GLN A 343 3.26 0.10 19.11
C GLN A 343 4.56 0.92 19.16
N VAL A 344 4.61 2.08 18.48
CA VAL A 344 5.85 2.85 18.27
C VAL A 344 5.74 4.32 18.72
N GLY A 345 4.65 4.67 19.39
CA GLY A 345 4.43 5.97 20.02
C GLY A 345 4.31 7.14 19.03
N TRP A 346 4.30 8.36 19.58
CA TRP A 346 4.24 9.58 18.78
C TRP A 346 5.42 9.74 17.82
N VAL A 347 6.61 9.24 18.19
CA VAL A 347 7.77 9.26 17.29
C VAL A 347 7.49 8.45 16.03
N GLY A 348 6.98 7.22 16.18
CA GLY A 348 6.61 6.40 15.04
C GLY A 348 5.49 7.00 14.18
N VAL A 349 4.49 7.62 14.80
CA VAL A 349 3.42 8.35 14.09
C VAL A 349 3.99 9.49 13.25
N VAL A 350 4.89 10.31 13.81
CA VAL A 350 5.53 11.43 13.09
C VAL A 350 6.40 10.92 11.94
N LEU A 351 7.17 9.84 12.15
CA LEU A 351 8.00 9.24 11.11
C LEU A 351 7.15 8.63 9.97
N PHE A 352 6.05 7.96 10.30
CA PHE A 352 5.11 7.44 9.31
C PHE A 352 4.42 8.58 8.54
N ALA A 353 4.00 9.64 9.24
CA ALA A 353 3.43 10.83 8.62
C ALA A 353 4.45 11.53 7.70
N ALA A 354 5.73 11.57 8.07
CA ALA A 354 6.79 12.07 7.21
C ALA A 354 6.99 11.17 5.97
N LEU A 355 7.01 9.85 6.14
CA LEU A 355 7.09 8.90 5.03
C LEU A 355 5.94 9.08 4.02
N ALA A 356 4.70 8.96 4.49
CA ALA A 356 3.53 9.03 3.64
C ALA A 356 3.26 10.45 3.13
N GLY A 357 3.45 11.46 3.97
CA GLY A 357 3.26 12.87 3.63
C GLY A 357 4.26 13.36 2.59
N VAL A 358 5.56 13.05 2.74
CA VAL A 358 6.57 13.40 1.72
C VAL A 358 6.28 12.68 0.40
N ALA A 359 5.91 11.40 0.45
CA ALA A 359 5.53 10.64 -0.75
C ALA A 359 4.31 11.26 -1.45
N LEU A 360 3.27 11.62 -0.68
CA LEU A 360 2.04 12.23 -1.19
C LEU A 360 2.32 13.60 -1.79
N VAL A 361 3.00 14.50 -1.07
CA VAL A 361 3.31 15.84 -1.56
C VAL A 361 4.18 15.78 -2.82
N ARG A 362 5.25 14.97 -2.82
CA ARG A 362 6.11 14.84 -4.00
C ARG A 362 5.35 14.31 -5.21
N SER A 363 4.59 13.22 -5.04
CA SER A 363 3.82 12.62 -6.13
C SER A 363 2.68 13.52 -6.61
N TRP A 364 1.99 14.24 -5.70
CA TRP A 364 0.97 15.22 -6.03
C TRP A 364 1.51 16.37 -6.87
N LEU A 365 2.64 16.94 -6.45
CA LEU A 365 3.25 18.04 -7.20
C LEU A 365 3.70 17.59 -8.58
N VAL A 366 4.25 16.37 -8.73
CA VAL A 366 4.58 15.80 -10.04
C VAL A 366 3.31 15.59 -10.89
N ALA A 367 2.25 15.02 -10.32
CA ALA A 367 0.98 14.78 -11.01
C ALA A 367 0.29 16.07 -11.45
N SER A 368 0.43 17.15 -10.68
CA SER A 368 -0.14 18.46 -11.01
C SER A 368 0.61 19.15 -12.15
N GLN A 369 1.93 18.94 -12.24
CA GLN A 369 2.79 19.55 -13.24
C GLN A 369 2.72 18.80 -14.57
N ARG A 370 2.71 17.46 -14.52
CA ARG A 370 2.69 16.60 -15.70
C ARG A 370 1.25 16.27 -16.11
N GLY A 371 0.90 16.56 -17.37
CA GLY A 371 -0.45 16.31 -17.91
C GLY A 371 -0.81 14.83 -18.10
N SER A 372 0.18 13.93 -18.12
CA SER A 372 -0.07 12.50 -18.28
C SER A 372 -0.83 11.92 -17.08
N ILE A 373 -1.85 11.10 -17.37
CA ILE A 373 -2.71 10.46 -16.36
C ILE A 373 -1.94 9.46 -15.50
N VAL A 374 -0.85 8.89 -16.01
CA VAL A 374 -0.01 7.92 -15.31
C VAL A 374 0.54 8.49 -14.01
N TYR A 375 0.90 9.79 -13.99
CA TYR A 375 1.41 10.44 -12.78
C TYR A 375 0.35 10.63 -11.69
N ALA A 376 -0.94 10.55 -12.03
CA ALA A 376 -2.01 10.61 -11.04
C ALA A 376 -2.15 9.29 -10.25
N TRP A 377 -1.56 8.17 -10.71
CA TRP A 377 -1.66 6.89 -10.03
C TRP A 377 -1.14 6.91 -8.60
N VAL A 378 0.13 7.30 -8.42
CA VAL A 378 0.79 7.32 -7.10
C VAL A 378 0.02 8.15 -6.06
N PRO A 379 -0.35 9.42 -6.31
CA PRO A 379 -1.06 10.21 -5.31
C PRO A 379 -2.47 9.67 -5.02
N MET A 380 -3.20 9.14 -6.02
CA MET A 380 -4.53 8.56 -5.77
C MET A 380 -4.43 7.31 -4.90
N ILE A 381 -3.46 6.42 -5.17
CA ILE A 381 -3.21 5.22 -4.35
C ILE A 381 -2.81 5.60 -2.92
N LEU A 382 -1.95 6.61 -2.75
CA LEU A 382 -1.58 7.12 -1.42
C LEU A 382 -2.77 7.71 -0.66
N VAL A 383 -3.64 8.49 -1.33
CA VAL A 383 -4.88 8.99 -0.72
C VAL A 383 -5.78 7.83 -0.27
N THR A 384 -5.93 6.79 -1.10
CA THR A 384 -6.69 5.59 -0.73
C THR A 384 -6.11 4.91 0.51
N ILE A 385 -4.80 4.67 0.55
CA ILE A 385 -4.13 4.02 1.68
C ILE A 385 -4.24 4.86 2.96
N LEU A 386 -3.97 6.16 2.89
CA LEU A 386 -3.97 7.05 4.05
C LEU A 386 -5.39 7.26 4.62
N THR A 387 -6.39 7.29 3.74
CA THR A 387 -7.79 7.36 4.15
C THR A 387 -8.23 6.04 4.78
N ASN A 388 -7.85 4.90 4.17
CA ASN A 388 -8.14 3.57 4.72
C ASN A 388 -7.48 3.36 6.09
N SER A 389 -6.31 3.98 6.32
CA SER A 389 -5.57 3.90 7.58
C SER A 389 -6.34 4.45 8.78
N VAL A 390 -7.39 5.25 8.58
CA VAL A 390 -8.28 5.71 9.65
C VAL A 390 -9.22 4.60 10.14
N PHE A 391 -9.54 3.64 9.26
CA PHE A 391 -10.54 2.60 9.51
C PHE A 391 -9.95 1.22 9.68
N GLU A 392 -8.71 1.01 9.22
CA GLU A 392 -8.04 -0.28 9.17
C GLU A 392 -6.51 -0.10 9.29
N SER A 393 -5.80 -1.10 9.80
CA SER A 393 -4.34 -1.06 9.97
C SER A 393 -3.55 -1.57 8.74
N VAL A 394 -4.22 -1.74 7.60
CA VAL A 394 -3.66 -2.38 6.38
C VAL A 394 -2.42 -1.67 5.82
N ALA A 395 -2.25 -0.37 6.09
CA ALA A 395 -1.08 0.39 5.61
C ALA A 395 0.25 -0.01 6.27
N LEU A 396 0.18 -0.71 7.41
CA LEU A 396 1.33 -0.98 8.28
C LEU A 396 2.05 -2.30 7.97
N PHE A 397 1.34 -3.26 7.38
CA PHE A 397 1.86 -4.58 7.03
C PHE A 397 1.16 -5.14 5.78
N GLY A 398 1.68 -6.25 5.24
CA GLY A 398 1.07 -6.93 4.08
C GLY A 398 0.94 -6.04 2.84
N ALA A 399 -0.21 -6.11 2.16
CA ALA A 399 -0.42 -5.45 0.88
C ALA A 399 -0.43 -3.92 0.94
N GLY A 400 -1.04 -3.32 1.96
CA GLY A 400 -1.06 -1.86 2.08
C GLY A 400 0.34 -1.30 2.31
N TRP A 401 1.15 -1.97 3.14
CA TRP A 401 2.57 -1.61 3.33
C TRP A 401 3.38 -1.74 2.05
N MET A 402 3.24 -2.86 1.31
CA MET A 402 3.93 -3.05 0.03
C MET A 402 3.61 -1.92 -0.95
N ILE A 403 2.33 -1.59 -1.13
CA ILE A 403 1.89 -0.57 -2.08
C ILE A 403 2.33 0.84 -1.62
N LEU A 404 2.28 1.12 -0.32
CA LEU A 404 2.79 2.37 0.25
C LEU A 404 4.29 2.54 -0.04
N VAL A 405 5.10 1.50 0.20
CA VAL A 405 6.54 1.53 -0.06
C VAL A 405 6.83 1.69 -1.55
N VAL A 406 6.11 0.98 -2.43
CA VAL A 406 6.22 1.18 -3.89
C VAL A 406 5.96 2.64 -4.24
N CYS A 407 4.89 3.24 -3.71
CA CYS A 407 4.53 4.63 -3.95
C CYS A 407 5.60 5.61 -3.42
N ALA A 408 6.15 5.35 -2.22
CA ALA A 408 7.18 6.17 -1.61
C ALA A 408 8.49 6.15 -2.42
N VAL A 409 8.92 4.97 -2.89
CA VAL A 409 10.09 4.81 -3.76
C VAL A 409 9.89 5.56 -5.07
N ARG A 410 8.71 5.45 -5.70
CA ARG A 410 8.38 6.17 -6.94
C ARG A 410 8.39 7.69 -6.77
N ALA A 411 7.82 8.17 -5.67
CA ALA A 411 7.80 9.59 -5.33
C ALA A 411 9.21 10.12 -5.03
N GLY A 412 10.11 9.27 -4.53
CA GLY A 412 11.53 9.59 -4.33
C GLY A 412 12.29 9.79 -5.64
N GLN A 413 12.06 8.90 -6.63
CA GLN A 413 12.77 8.91 -7.91
C GLN A 413 12.42 10.10 -8.80
N THR A 414 11.22 10.68 -8.70
CA THR A 414 10.75 11.71 -9.65
C THR A 414 11.26 13.13 -9.38
N ARG A 415 11.97 13.36 -8.27
CA ARG A 415 12.53 14.68 -7.88
C ARG A 415 13.88 14.54 -7.20
N SER A 416 14.90 14.11 -7.93
CA SER A 416 16.28 14.41 -7.57
C SER A 416 16.46 15.93 -7.59
N TRP A 417 16.34 16.58 -6.43
CA TRP A 417 16.60 18.03 -6.25
C TRP A 417 17.99 18.44 -6.77
N ARG A 418 18.91 17.47 -6.90
CA ARG A 418 20.26 17.64 -7.45
C ARG A 418 20.32 17.79 -8.97
N GLU A 419 19.35 17.26 -9.73
CA GLU A 419 19.27 17.51 -11.18
C GLU A 419 18.98 18.98 -11.49
N ARG A 420 18.32 19.69 -10.57
CA ARG A 420 18.10 21.14 -10.68
C ARG A 420 19.31 21.98 -10.26
N LEU A 421 20.22 21.42 -9.46
CA LEU A 421 21.46 22.09 -9.04
C LEU A 421 22.61 21.85 -10.03
N ALA A 422 22.54 20.77 -10.82
CA ALA A 422 23.51 20.44 -11.85
C ALA A 422 23.30 21.18 -13.18
N SER A 423 22.31 22.09 -13.27
CA SER A 423 22.11 22.93 -14.45
C SER A 423 22.00 24.42 -14.07
N PRO A 424 23.16 25.08 -13.91
CA PRO A 424 23.34 26.44 -14.36
C PRO A 424 24.47 26.43 -15.40
N GLU A 425 24.19 26.03 -16.64
CA GLU A 425 25.00 26.51 -17.76
C GLU A 425 24.36 27.80 -18.28
N PRO A 426 25.10 28.92 -18.26
CA PRO A 426 24.65 30.16 -18.87
C PRO A 426 24.58 29.98 -20.40
N ASP A 427 23.58 30.63 -20.98
CA ASP A 427 23.38 30.82 -22.41
C ASP A 427 24.63 31.49 -23.02
N GLU A 428 25.63 30.70 -23.41
CA GLU A 428 26.75 31.18 -24.23
C GLU A 428 26.24 31.43 -25.64
N GLY A 429 26.10 32.72 -25.95
CA GLY A 429 25.53 33.23 -27.18
C GLY A 429 26.17 32.65 -28.44
N LEU A 430 25.31 32.15 -29.33
CA LEU A 430 25.68 31.87 -30.72
C LEU A 430 25.84 33.20 -31.48
N PRO A 431 26.99 33.47 -32.11
CA PRO A 431 27.14 34.65 -32.97
C PRO A 431 26.34 34.46 -34.25
N HIS A 432 25.50 35.45 -34.55
CA HIS A 432 24.87 35.63 -35.86
C HIS A 432 25.94 35.65 -36.96
N ARG A 433 25.83 34.75 -37.95
CA ARG A 433 26.51 34.94 -39.23
C ARG A 433 25.52 35.54 -40.22
N THR A 434 25.81 36.77 -40.60
CA THR A 434 25.34 37.47 -41.81
C THR A 434 25.78 36.74 -43.07
#